data_AF-A0A136JIE7-F1
#
_entry.id   AF-A0A136JIE7-F1
#
_cell.length_a   1.000
_cell.length_b   1.000
_cell.length_c   1.000
_cell.angle_alpha   90.00
_cell.angle_beta   90.00
_cell.angle_gamma   90.00
#
_symmetry.space_group_name_H-M   'P 1'
#
loop_
_entity.id
_entity.type
_entity.pdbx_description
1 polymer ?
#
loop_
_entity_poly.entity_id
_entity_poly.type
_entity_poly.pdbx_seq_one_letter_code
_entity_poly.pdbx_strand_id
1 'polypeptide(L)'
;MDPEHLTAANTRKRSLRDTLSATGVAGDDDHDEESRSRRHIAAVRKEQYFVESLLTSRLHRHTKSPTLWNHRRWLLELCRNQSIELAGTNIGNDLTGIVMVSGERHPRNYYAWNHARWLWLSTRWQPNEQQQQQQELCRNIKDWCLKHHGDISGWTFLSFAMSRIADSQERADVCNEVARDVLGIAESFRWTGESVWVFLRGLLAARLLDEENARSFQMLHAKLAPPVACRVVESYKLSTS
;
A
#
# COMPACT_ATOMS: atom_id res chain seq x y z
N MET A 1 27.10 -0.62 2.41
CA MET A 1 26.37 -1.25 3.53
C MET A 1 25.42 -2.29 2.95
N ASP A 2 25.33 -3.48 3.55
CA ASP A 2 24.47 -4.58 3.07
C ASP A 2 23.14 -4.58 3.84
N PRO A 3 22.00 -4.31 3.19
CA PRO A 3 20.70 -4.26 3.86
C PRO A 3 20.18 -5.64 4.31
N GLU A 4 20.75 -6.74 3.82
CA GLU A 4 20.36 -8.10 4.19
C GLU A 4 21.16 -8.68 5.35
N HIS A 5 21.99 -7.87 6.00
CA HIS A 5 22.78 -8.32 7.14
C HIS A 5 21.90 -8.50 8.40
N LEU A 6 21.24 -9.65 8.50
CA LEU A 6 20.27 -9.98 9.56
C LEU A 6 20.81 -9.78 10.97
N THR A 7 22.09 -10.10 11.22
CA THR A 7 22.73 -9.89 12.52
C THR A 7 22.77 -8.41 12.92
N ALA A 8 22.93 -7.52 11.94
CA ALA A 8 22.92 -6.08 12.20
C ALA A 8 21.50 -5.61 12.54
N ALA A 9 20.51 -6.04 11.74
CA ALA A 9 19.10 -5.74 12.01
C ALA A 9 18.67 -6.25 13.40
N ASN A 10 18.99 -7.51 13.74
CA ASN A 10 18.64 -8.09 15.04
C ASN A 10 19.38 -7.43 16.21
N THR A 11 20.61 -6.95 16.02
CA THR A 11 21.33 -6.20 17.05
C THR A 11 20.68 -4.85 17.33
N ARG A 12 20.21 -4.15 16.30
CA ARG A 12 19.42 -2.92 16.48
C ARG A 12 18.10 -3.18 17.22
N LYS A 13 17.38 -4.25 16.84
CA LYS A 13 16.14 -4.65 17.53
C LYS A 13 16.35 -4.94 19.02
N ARG A 14 17.45 -5.64 19.36
CA ARG A 14 17.82 -5.91 20.76
C ARG A 14 18.14 -4.62 21.50
N SER A 15 19.02 -3.79 20.95
CA SER A 15 19.39 -2.51 21.57
C SER A 15 18.19 -1.59 21.81
N LEU A 16 17.23 -1.53 20.88
CA LEU A 16 16.00 -0.76 21.07
C LEU A 16 15.13 -1.37 22.18
N ARG A 17 14.96 -2.70 22.22
CA ARG A 17 14.23 -3.37 23.31
C ARG A 17 14.87 -3.13 24.67
N ASP A 18 16.19 -3.25 24.76
CA ASP A 18 16.95 -3.04 25.99
C ASP A 18 16.77 -1.59 26.48
N THR A 19 16.73 -0.62 25.55
CA THR A 19 16.45 0.79 25.88
C THR A 19 15.04 0.97 26.44
N LEU A 20 14.06 0.24 25.91
CA LEU A 20 12.65 0.30 26.35
C LEU A 20 12.38 -0.49 27.63
N SER A 21 13.19 -1.53 27.91
CA SER A 21 13.09 -2.37 29.11
C SER A 21 14.01 -1.95 30.23
N ALA A 22 14.85 -0.92 30.04
CA ALA A 22 15.70 -0.35 31.08
C ALA A 22 14.82 0.37 32.12
N THR A 23 14.15 -0.46 32.92
CA THR A 23 13.35 -0.13 34.09
C THR A 23 13.99 -0.83 35.29
N GLY A 24 14.54 -0.05 36.22
CA GLY A 24 14.92 -0.57 37.53
C GLY A 24 16.24 -0.03 38.07
N VAL A 25 16.20 1.15 38.71
CA VAL A 25 16.28 1.27 40.17
C VAL A 25 15.43 2.49 40.57
N ALA A 26 14.65 2.34 41.62
CA ALA A 26 13.57 3.23 42.06
C ALA A 26 14.02 4.66 42.42
N GLY A 27 13.23 5.63 41.97
CA GLY A 27 13.03 6.97 42.51
C GLY A 27 11.59 7.34 42.19
N ASP A 28 10.78 7.57 43.21
CA ASP A 28 9.31 7.67 43.19
C ASP A 28 8.84 9.08 42.73
N ASP A 29 9.46 9.63 41.68
CA ASP A 29 9.17 10.97 41.15
C ASP A 29 8.49 10.90 39.78
N ASP A 30 7.30 11.50 39.64
CA ASP A 30 6.54 11.64 38.37
C ASP A 30 7.38 12.27 37.25
N HIS A 31 8.39 13.09 37.60
CA HIS A 31 9.33 13.68 36.66
C HIS A 31 10.21 12.65 35.92
N ASP A 32 10.44 11.48 36.52
CA ASP A 32 11.22 10.40 35.93
C ASP A 32 10.41 9.60 34.90
N GLU A 33 9.10 9.51 35.06
CA GLU A 33 8.22 8.82 34.11
C GLU A 33 8.08 9.59 32.80
N GLU A 34 7.81 10.90 32.87
CA GLU A 34 7.72 11.74 31.67
C GLU A 34 9.05 11.76 30.90
N SER A 35 10.17 11.90 31.63
CA SER A 35 11.51 11.89 31.04
C SER A 35 11.85 10.54 30.40
N ARG A 36 11.38 9.43 30.98
CA ARG A 36 11.53 8.07 30.41
C ARG A 36 10.69 7.91 29.15
N SER A 37 9.43 8.34 29.18
CA SER A 37 8.53 8.32 28.01
C SER A 37 9.13 9.10 26.84
N ARG A 38 9.65 10.31 27.07
CA ARG A 38 10.35 11.10 26.04
C ARG A 38 11.57 10.39 25.47
N ARG A 39 12.38 9.71 26.30
CA ARG A 39 13.53 8.91 25.83
C ARG A 39 13.09 7.73 24.96
N HIS A 40 12.05 7.01 25.37
CA HIS A 40 11.48 5.91 24.59
C HIS A 40 10.98 6.38 23.23
N ILE A 41 10.18 7.46 23.21
CA ILE A 41 9.69 8.08 21.97
C ILE A 41 10.86 8.51 21.08
N ALA A 42 11.89 9.15 21.64
CA ALA A 42 13.06 9.59 20.86
C ALA A 42 13.85 8.42 20.27
N ALA A 43 14.07 7.34 21.03
CA ALA A 43 14.78 6.15 20.55
C ALA A 43 14.02 5.48 19.40
N VAL A 44 12.70 5.35 19.54
CA VAL A 44 11.87 4.74 18.50
C VAL A 44 11.78 5.61 17.26
N ARG A 45 11.60 6.94 17.40
CA ARG A 45 11.62 7.89 16.27
C ARG A 45 12.95 7.82 15.51
N LYS A 46 14.07 7.74 16.22
CA LYS A 46 15.39 7.60 15.61
C LYS A 46 15.50 6.31 14.78
N GLU A 47 15.00 5.20 15.30
CA GLU A 47 14.98 3.93 14.55
C GLU A 47 14.07 4.00 13.33
N GLN A 48 12.91 4.62 13.50
CA GLN A 48 11.96 4.83 12.41
C GLN A 48 12.57 5.64 11.27
N TYR A 49 13.14 6.81 11.56
CA TYR A 49 13.81 7.64 10.56
C TYR A 49 14.95 6.90 9.87
N PHE A 50 15.73 6.11 10.61
CA PHE A 50 16.78 5.29 10.03
C PHE A 50 16.22 4.30 8.99
N VAL A 51 15.21 3.51 9.36
CA VAL A 51 14.63 2.52 8.45
C VAL A 51 13.92 3.19 7.26
N GLU A 52 13.14 4.25 7.51
CA GLU A 52 12.40 4.98 6.48
C GLU A 52 13.31 5.66 5.48
N SER A 53 14.39 6.30 5.94
CA SER A 53 15.37 6.93 5.05
C SER A 53 16.02 5.91 4.11
N LEU A 54 16.29 4.68 4.57
CA LEU A 54 16.82 3.62 3.72
C LEU A 54 15.78 3.11 2.72
N LEU A 55 14.54 2.87 3.15
CA LEU A 55 13.47 2.38 2.30
C LEU A 55 13.10 3.39 1.19
N THR A 56 13.13 4.68 1.50
CA THR A 56 12.77 5.77 0.55
C THR A 56 13.96 6.36 -0.20
N SER A 57 15.18 5.90 0.08
CA SER A 57 16.40 6.34 -0.60
C SER A 57 16.44 5.91 -2.08
N ARG A 58 17.38 6.48 -2.84
CA ARG A 58 17.72 6.02 -4.20
C ARG A 58 18.62 4.77 -4.21
N LEU A 59 18.91 4.17 -3.05
CA LEU A 59 19.75 2.98 -2.95
C LEU A 59 18.91 1.74 -3.27
N HIS A 60 18.83 1.36 -4.54
CA HIS A 60 17.92 0.31 -5.02
C HIS A 60 17.98 -1.03 -4.25
N ARG A 61 19.13 -1.43 -3.71
CA ARG A 61 19.24 -2.64 -2.87
C ARG A 61 18.50 -2.51 -1.54
N HIS A 62 18.45 -1.30 -0.97
CA HIS A 62 17.83 -1.03 0.32
C HIS A 62 16.31 -0.86 0.17
N THR A 63 15.85 -0.12 -0.85
CA THR A 63 14.43 0.13 -1.12
C THR A 63 13.59 -1.14 -1.28
N LYS A 64 14.20 -2.22 -1.78
CA LYS A 64 13.54 -3.53 -1.96
C LYS A 64 13.97 -4.59 -0.94
N SER A 65 14.66 -4.19 0.13
CA SER A 65 15.21 -5.14 1.11
C SER A 65 14.09 -5.78 1.93
N PRO A 66 13.86 -7.10 1.83
CA PRO A 66 12.92 -7.79 2.71
C PRO A 66 13.29 -7.60 4.19
N THR A 67 14.58 -7.56 4.52
CA THR A 67 15.06 -7.34 5.89
C THR A 67 14.61 -5.99 6.43
N LEU A 68 14.76 -4.91 5.66
CA LEU A 68 14.33 -3.56 6.08
C LEU A 68 12.81 -3.43 6.17
N TRP A 69 12.06 -3.99 5.23
CA TRP A 69 10.58 -3.99 5.30
C TRP A 69 10.07 -4.78 6.50
N ASN A 70 10.69 -5.92 6.83
CA ASN A 70 10.37 -6.68 8.04
C ASN A 70 10.78 -5.95 9.31
N HIS A 71 11.88 -5.19 9.28
CA HIS A 71 12.27 -4.32 10.39
C HIS A 71 11.20 -3.23 10.61
N ARG A 72 10.73 -2.57 9.55
CA ARG A 72 9.66 -1.57 9.65
C ARG A 72 8.39 -2.15 10.29
N ARG A 73 7.92 -3.32 9.83
CA ARG A 73 6.72 -3.98 10.41
C ARG A 73 6.90 -4.24 11.90
N TRP A 74 8.04 -4.84 12.27
CA TRP A 74 8.37 -5.09 13.67
C TRP A 74 8.37 -3.82 14.50
N LEU A 75 8.89 -2.71 13.96
CA LEU A 75 8.93 -1.43 14.67
C LEU A 75 7.50 -0.93 14.92
N LEU A 76 6.65 -0.88 13.89
CA LEU A 76 5.27 -0.45 14.01
C LEU A 76 4.45 -1.33 14.97
N GLU A 77 4.69 -2.65 14.98
CA GLU A 77 4.07 -3.58 15.95
C GLU A 77 4.55 -3.32 17.37
N LEU A 78 5.86 -3.09 17.58
CA LEU A 78 6.43 -2.74 18.88
C LEU A 78 5.76 -1.49 19.45
N CYS A 79 5.60 -0.45 18.63
CA CYS A 79 4.98 0.82 19.04
C CYS A 79 3.52 0.63 19.44
N ARG A 80 2.76 -0.15 18.66
CA ARG A 80 1.36 -0.49 18.98
C ARG A 80 1.25 -1.26 20.29
N ASN A 81 2.13 -2.24 20.52
CA ASN A 81 2.10 -3.07 21.73
C ASN A 81 2.52 -2.31 22.99
N GLN A 82 3.32 -1.26 22.85
CA GLN A 82 3.78 -0.42 23.96
C GLN A 82 3.00 0.89 24.08
N SER A 83 1.92 1.08 23.32
CA SER A 83 1.12 2.31 23.29
C SER A 83 1.95 3.58 23.05
N ILE A 84 3.05 3.47 22.28
CA ILE A 84 3.89 4.61 21.93
C ILE A 84 3.28 5.29 20.72
N GLU A 85 2.74 6.50 20.91
CA GLU A 85 2.25 7.32 19.81
C GLU A 85 3.40 7.84 18.93
N LEU A 86 3.41 7.44 17.66
CA LEU A 86 4.41 7.84 16.67
C LEU A 86 3.78 8.26 15.36
N ALA A 87 4.58 8.93 14.52
CA ALA A 87 4.33 8.99 13.09
C ALA A 87 4.22 7.53 12.56
N GLY A 88 3.19 7.20 11.79
CA GLY A 88 2.87 5.81 11.41
C GLY A 88 1.62 5.22 12.08
N THR A 89 0.93 6.00 12.91
CA THR A 89 -0.46 5.71 13.32
C THR A 89 -1.48 6.05 12.23
N ASN A 90 -1.11 6.90 11.27
CA ASN A 90 -1.93 7.25 10.12
C ASN A 90 -1.44 6.49 8.86
N ILE A 91 -2.25 5.53 8.41
CA ILE A 91 -2.00 4.74 7.20
C ILE A 91 -1.80 5.59 5.93
N GLY A 92 -2.49 6.73 5.82
CA GLY A 92 -2.36 7.64 4.68
C GLY A 92 -0.97 8.25 4.56
N ASN A 93 -0.37 8.65 5.68
CA ASN A 93 1.00 9.16 5.72
C ASN A 93 2.02 8.06 5.38
N ASP A 94 1.80 6.84 5.85
CA ASP A 94 2.68 5.71 5.52
C ASP A 94 2.59 5.30 4.04
N LEU A 95 1.36 5.28 3.49
CA LEU A 95 1.15 4.97 2.09
C LEU A 95 1.82 6.02 1.20
N THR A 96 1.55 7.30 1.43
CA THR A 96 2.07 8.39 0.58
C THR A 96 3.56 8.64 0.81
N GLY A 97 4.01 8.71 2.07
CA GLY A 97 5.38 9.06 2.41
C GLY A 97 6.40 7.94 2.25
N ILE A 98 5.98 6.68 2.39
CA ILE A 98 6.91 5.53 2.42
C ILE A 98 6.64 4.56 1.27
N VAL A 99 5.42 4.03 1.15
CA VAL A 99 5.12 2.99 0.14
C VAL A 99 5.20 3.55 -1.27
N MET A 100 4.48 4.64 -1.55
CA MET A 100 4.44 5.28 -2.87
C MET A 100 5.82 5.80 -3.26
N VAL A 101 6.52 6.47 -2.35
CA VAL A 101 7.91 6.90 -2.58
C VAL A 101 8.82 5.70 -2.90
N SER A 102 8.71 4.60 -2.15
CA SER A 102 9.50 3.39 -2.44
C SER A 102 9.14 2.75 -3.79
N GLY A 103 7.88 2.85 -4.21
CA GLY A 103 7.40 2.42 -5.52
C GLY A 103 7.92 3.30 -6.66
N GLU A 104 8.05 4.61 -6.45
CA GLU A 104 8.66 5.53 -7.41
C GLU A 104 10.16 5.25 -7.59
N ARG A 105 10.85 4.95 -6.49
CA ARG A 105 12.29 4.63 -6.50
C ARG A 105 12.60 3.27 -7.13
N HIS A 106 11.67 2.33 -7.06
CA HIS A 106 11.81 1.00 -7.63
C HIS A 106 10.47 0.55 -8.23
N PRO A 107 10.26 0.71 -9.54
CA PRO A 107 9.04 0.26 -10.19
C PRO A 107 8.74 -1.21 -9.85
N ARG A 108 7.47 -1.52 -9.58
CA ARG A 108 7.01 -2.86 -9.21
C ARG A 108 7.67 -3.39 -7.93
N ASN A 109 7.93 -2.52 -6.96
CA ASN A 109 8.44 -2.90 -5.65
C ASN A 109 7.39 -3.69 -4.86
N TYR A 110 7.37 -5.01 -5.09
CA TYR A 110 6.42 -5.91 -4.44
C TYR A 110 6.49 -5.84 -2.91
N TYR A 111 7.66 -5.61 -2.32
CA TYR A 111 7.80 -5.54 -0.86
C TYR A 111 7.09 -4.31 -0.26
N ALA A 112 7.21 -3.15 -0.93
CA ALA A 112 6.50 -1.93 -0.53
C ALA A 112 4.98 -2.13 -0.58
N TRP A 113 4.47 -2.64 -1.70
CA TRP A 113 3.03 -2.87 -1.87
C TRP A 113 2.49 -4.03 -1.01
N ASN A 114 3.33 -5.03 -0.69
CA ASN A 114 2.98 -6.05 0.30
C ASN A 114 2.94 -5.46 1.72
N HIS A 115 3.82 -4.52 2.05
CA HIS A 115 3.72 -3.76 3.29
C HIS A 115 2.45 -2.90 3.34
N ALA A 116 2.05 -2.29 2.22
CA ALA A 116 0.79 -1.56 2.10
C ALA A 116 -0.43 -2.44 2.44
N ARG A 117 -0.46 -3.68 1.94
CA ARG A 117 -1.50 -4.66 2.31
C ARG A 117 -1.50 -4.96 3.80
N TRP A 118 -0.32 -5.19 4.38
CA TRP A 118 -0.18 -5.41 5.81
C TRP A 118 -0.65 -4.20 6.63
N LEU A 119 -0.28 -2.98 6.23
CA LEU A 119 -0.76 -1.74 6.86
C LEU A 119 -2.28 -1.68 6.85
N TRP A 120 -2.90 -1.84 5.67
CA TRP A 120 -4.35 -1.81 5.51
C TRP A 120 -5.08 -2.81 6.43
N LEU A 121 -4.59 -4.05 6.49
CA LEU A 121 -5.19 -5.10 7.32
C LEU A 121 -4.94 -4.90 8.81
N SER A 122 -3.84 -4.24 9.16
CA SER A 122 -3.44 -4.05 10.56
C SER A 122 -3.86 -2.69 11.10
N THR A 123 -4.50 -1.85 10.29
CA THR A 123 -5.07 -0.56 10.71
C THR A 123 -6.35 -0.80 11.49
N ARG A 124 -6.44 -0.17 12.68
CA ARG A 124 -7.68 -0.09 13.44
C ARG A 124 -8.47 1.10 12.93
N TRP A 125 -9.37 0.83 12.00
CA TRP A 125 -10.24 1.86 11.43
C TRP A 125 -11.20 2.37 12.48
N GLN A 126 -11.33 3.70 12.58
CA GLN A 126 -12.33 4.30 13.45
C GLN A 126 -13.71 4.14 12.80
N PRO A 127 -14.72 3.54 13.46
CA PRO A 127 -15.99 3.19 12.82
C PRO A 127 -16.67 4.34 12.08
N ASN A 128 -16.57 5.56 12.63
CA ASN A 128 -17.24 6.74 12.09
C ASN A 128 -16.50 7.38 10.90
N GLU A 129 -15.20 7.11 10.75
CA GLU A 129 -14.36 7.73 9.71
C GLU A 129 -13.80 6.71 8.70
N GLN A 130 -13.95 5.42 9.00
CA GLN A 130 -13.38 4.32 8.23
C GLN A 130 -13.69 4.45 6.75
N GLN A 131 -14.96 4.66 6.44
CA GLN A 131 -15.45 4.78 5.08
C GLN A 131 -14.75 5.92 4.34
N GLN A 132 -14.84 7.14 4.87
CA GLN A 132 -14.28 8.33 4.22
C GLN A 132 -12.77 8.17 4.01
N GLN A 133 -12.06 7.67 5.02
CA GLN A 133 -10.62 7.41 4.95
C GLN A 133 -10.29 6.36 3.88
N GLN A 134 -11.01 5.23 3.83
CA GLN A 134 -10.76 4.18 2.83
C GLN A 134 -10.99 4.69 1.40
N GLN A 135 -12.04 5.49 1.19
CA GLN A 135 -12.33 6.09 -0.11
C GLN A 135 -11.24 7.08 -0.54
N GLU A 136 -10.84 7.98 0.35
CA GLU A 136 -9.75 8.94 0.09
C GLU A 136 -8.44 8.23 -0.25
N LEU A 137 -8.10 7.16 0.49
CA LEU A 137 -6.92 6.36 0.20
C LEU A 137 -7.01 5.67 -1.16
N CYS A 138 -8.16 5.13 -1.53
CA CYS A 138 -8.35 4.56 -2.86
C CYS A 138 -8.15 5.60 -3.97
N ARG A 139 -8.64 6.84 -3.79
CA ARG A 139 -8.41 7.94 -4.73
C ARG A 139 -6.93 8.31 -4.82
N ASN A 140 -6.25 8.45 -3.68
CA ASN A 140 -4.81 8.74 -3.64
C ASN A 140 -3.99 7.64 -4.34
N ILE A 141 -4.34 6.36 -4.13
CA ILE A 141 -3.68 5.23 -4.79
C ILE A 141 -3.98 5.22 -6.29
N LYS A 142 -5.23 5.50 -6.71
CA LYS A 142 -5.61 5.65 -8.12
C LYS A 142 -4.76 6.74 -8.78
N ASP A 143 -4.69 7.93 -8.20
CA ASP A 143 -3.93 9.06 -8.75
C ASP A 143 -2.44 8.72 -8.90
N TRP A 144 -1.88 7.99 -7.93
CA TRP A 144 -0.53 7.45 -8.06
C TRP A 144 -0.43 6.43 -9.20
N CYS A 145 -1.35 5.47 -9.29
CA CYS A 145 -1.34 4.45 -10.35
C CYS A 145 -1.48 5.08 -11.75
N LEU A 146 -2.26 6.15 -11.91
CA LEU A 146 -2.38 6.87 -13.18
C LEU A 146 -1.05 7.53 -13.60
N LYS A 147 -0.30 8.09 -12.65
CA LYS A 147 1.06 8.63 -12.89
C LYS A 147 2.09 7.54 -13.17
N HIS A 148 1.86 6.34 -12.65
CA HIS A 148 2.74 5.17 -12.74
C HIS A 148 2.05 3.99 -13.42
N HIS A 149 1.39 4.24 -14.56
CA HIS A 149 0.46 3.30 -15.21
C HIS A 149 1.06 1.90 -15.53
N GLY A 150 2.39 1.78 -15.64
CA GLY A 150 3.09 0.51 -15.84
C GLY A 150 3.32 -0.34 -14.57
N ASP A 151 3.01 0.17 -13.37
CA ASP A 151 3.28 -0.50 -12.10
C ASP A 151 2.13 -1.44 -11.68
N ILE A 152 2.28 -2.73 -12.02
CA ILE A 152 1.31 -3.76 -11.65
C ILE A 152 1.16 -3.94 -10.13
N SER A 153 2.18 -3.65 -9.34
CA SER A 153 2.10 -3.81 -7.88
C SER A 153 1.18 -2.75 -7.26
N GLY A 154 1.24 -1.51 -7.77
CA GLY A 154 0.29 -0.45 -7.42
C GLY A 154 -1.15 -0.80 -7.80
N TRP A 155 -1.38 -1.19 -9.06
CA TRP A 155 -2.70 -1.57 -9.55
C TRP A 155 -3.32 -2.74 -8.76
N THR A 156 -2.54 -3.80 -8.49
CA THR A 156 -3.03 -4.93 -7.69
C THR A 156 -3.27 -4.57 -6.24
N PHE A 157 -2.60 -3.55 -5.70
CA PHE A 157 -2.92 -3.02 -4.38
C PHE A 157 -4.20 -2.19 -4.40
N LEU A 158 -4.43 -1.37 -5.43
CA LEU A 158 -5.68 -0.63 -5.60
C LEU A 158 -6.89 -1.57 -5.66
N SER A 159 -6.83 -2.62 -6.48
CA SER A 159 -7.89 -3.64 -6.51
C SER A 159 -8.11 -4.29 -5.14
N PHE A 160 -7.02 -4.59 -4.44
CA PHE A 160 -7.10 -5.13 -3.07
C PHE A 160 -7.80 -4.15 -2.12
N ALA A 161 -7.39 -2.87 -2.10
CA ALA A 161 -7.95 -1.87 -1.20
C ALA A 161 -9.45 -1.67 -1.45
N MET A 162 -9.86 -1.51 -2.72
CA MET A 162 -11.27 -1.38 -3.09
C MET A 162 -12.08 -2.62 -2.73
N SER A 163 -11.55 -3.83 -2.91
CA SER A 163 -12.24 -5.07 -2.52
C SER A 163 -12.48 -5.21 -1.02
N ARG A 164 -11.78 -4.41 -0.20
CA ARG A 164 -11.86 -4.41 1.27
C ARG A 164 -12.74 -3.31 1.83
N ILE A 165 -13.36 -2.49 0.98
CA ILE A 165 -14.44 -1.59 1.40
C ILE A 165 -15.63 -2.48 1.84
N ALA A 166 -16.08 -2.26 3.08
CA ALA A 166 -17.05 -3.12 3.74
C ALA A 166 -18.46 -2.95 3.16
N ASP A 167 -18.89 -1.71 2.99
CA ASP A 167 -20.18 -1.40 2.39
C ASP A 167 -20.18 -1.72 0.89
N SER A 168 -21.19 -2.47 0.44
CA SER A 168 -21.27 -2.94 -0.94
C SER A 168 -21.59 -1.84 -1.93
N GLN A 169 -22.43 -0.87 -1.54
CA GLN A 169 -22.84 0.22 -2.41
C GLN A 169 -21.67 1.16 -2.63
N GLU A 170 -21.00 1.57 -1.55
CA GLU A 170 -19.81 2.40 -1.62
C GLU A 170 -18.66 1.74 -2.36
N ARG A 171 -18.46 0.43 -2.15
CA ARG A 171 -17.47 -0.33 -2.92
C ARG A 171 -17.78 -0.24 -4.40
N ALA A 172 -19.04 -0.40 -4.81
CA ALA A 172 -19.45 -0.26 -6.19
C ALA A 172 -19.24 1.18 -6.69
N ASP A 173 -19.60 2.19 -5.91
CA ASP A 173 -19.45 3.60 -6.26
C ASP A 173 -17.97 3.97 -6.48
N VAL A 174 -17.09 3.58 -5.56
CA VAL A 174 -15.63 3.80 -5.69
C VAL A 174 -15.07 3.03 -6.89
N CYS A 175 -15.47 1.78 -7.09
CA CYS A 175 -14.98 1.00 -8.24
C CYS A 175 -15.39 1.64 -9.56
N ASN A 176 -16.63 2.14 -9.66
CA ASN A 176 -17.13 2.80 -10.87
C ASN A 176 -16.54 4.19 -11.08
N GLU A 177 -16.33 4.97 -10.01
CA GLU A 177 -15.60 6.25 -10.05
C GLU A 177 -14.18 6.02 -10.59
N VAL A 178 -13.44 5.10 -9.98
CA VAL A 178 -12.07 4.76 -10.35
C VAL A 178 -12.00 4.21 -11.78
N ALA A 179 -12.92 3.30 -12.17
CA ALA A 179 -12.94 2.73 -13.50
C ALA A 179 -13.20 3.78 -14.58
N ARG A 180 -14.15 4.70 -14.34
CA ARG A 180 -14.46 5.80 -15.26
C ARG A 180 -13.23 6.68 -15.51
N ASP A 181 -12.54 7.07 -14.45
CA ASP A 181 -11.32 7.87 -14.55
C ASP A 181 -10.21 7.13 -15.31
N VAL A 182 -9.99 5.86 -14.96
CA VAL A 182 -8.94 5.03 -15.60
C VAL A 182 -9.25 4.81 -17.09
N LEU A 183 -10.51 4.54 -17.45
CA LEU A 183 -10.93 4.38 -18.84
C LEU A 183 -10.77 5.68 -19.63
N GLY A 184 -11.18 6.82 -19.07
CA GLY A 184 -11.04 8.12 -19.72
C GLY A 184 -9.58 8.48 -20.00
N ILE A 185 -8.69 8.26 -19.03
CA ILE A 185 -7.26 8.49 -19.20
C ILE A 185 -6.65 7.47 -20.17
N ALA A 186 -7.00 6.18 -20.06
CA ALA A 186 -6.50 5.14 -20.95
C ALA A 186 -6.89 5.41 -22.41
N GLU A 187 -8.09 5.92 -22.67
CA GLU A 187 -8.52 6.36 -24.00
C GLU A 187 -7.73 7.58 -24.47
N SER A 188 -7.65 8.62 -23.64
CA SER A 188 -7.00 9.90 -23.99
C SER A 188 -5.52 9.72 -24.36
N PHE A 189 -4.82 8.87 -23.62
CA PHE A 189 -3.40 8.58 -23.84
C PHE A 189 -3.15 7.31 -24.66
N ARG A 190 -4.21 6.65 -25.15
CA ARG A 190 -4.15 5.38 -25.89
C ARG A 190 -3.26 4.34 -25.21
N TRP A 191 -3.44 4.14 -23.91
CA TRP A 191 -2.60 3.24 -23.14
C TRP A 191 -2.74 1.79 -23.59
N THR A 192 -1.62 1.19 -23.99
CA THR A 192 -1.54 -0.23 -24.40
C THR A 192 -0.86 -1.11 -23.34
N GLY A 193 -0.44 -0.52 -22.22
CA GLY A 193 0.28 -1.23 -21.16
C GLY A 193 -0.60 -2.22 -20.40
N GLU A 194 -0.13 -3.46 -20.28
CA GLU A 194 -0.89 -4.59 -19.73
C GLU A 194 -1.38 -4.38 -18.29
N SER A 195 -0.65 -3.64 -17.45
CA SER A 195 -0.98 -3.47 -16.04
C SER A 195 -2.37 -2.84 -15.82
N VAL A 196 -2.73 -1.86 -16.64
CA VAL A 196 -4.04 -1.18 -16.59
C VAL A 196 -5.15 -2.13 -17.06
N TRP A 197 -4.89 -2.89 -18.12
CA TRP A 197 -5.86 -3.84 -18.68
C TRP A 197 -6.12 -5.02 -17.75
N VAL A 198 -5.09 -5.52 -17.07
CA VAL A 198 -5.23 -6.53 -16.02
C VAL A 198 -6.10 -6.00 -14.88
N PHE A 199 -5.88 -4.75 -14.46
CA PHE A 199 -6.72 -4.10 -13.44
C PHE A 199 -8.18 -4.02 -13.86
N LEU A 200 -8.48 -3.46 -15.04
CA LEU A 200 -9.84 -3.28 -15.55
C LEU A 200 -10.55 -4.63 -15.77
N ARG A 201 -9.85 -5.63 -16.34
CA ARG A 201 -10.39 -7.00 -16.47
C ARG A 201 -10.69 -7.62 -15.11
N GLY A 202 -9.85 -7.36 -14.10
CA GLY A 202 -10.07 -7.80 -12.73
C GLY A 202 -11.37 -7.22 -12.16
N LEU A 203 -11.62 -5.93 -12.35
CA LEU A 203 -12.87 -5.29 -11.91
C LEU A 203 -14.09 -5.86 -12.63
N LEU A 204 -14.00 -6.05 -13.94
CA LEU A 204 -15.07 -6.65 -14.74
C LEU A 204 -15.37 -8.09 -14.29
N ALA A 205 -14.34 -8.92 -14.12
CA ALA A 205 -14.49 -10.30 -13.68
C ALA A 205 -15.08 -10.41 -12.26
N ALA A 206 -14.74 -9.47 -11.38
CA ALA A 206 -15.31 -9.36 -10.04
C ALA A 206 -16.73 -8.78 -10.01
N ARG A 207 -17.30 -8.40 -11.17
CA ARG A 207 -18.62 -7.74 -11.31
C ARG A 207 -18.73 -6.46 -10.48
N LEU A 208 -17.64 -5.69 -10.43
CA LEU A 208 -17.57 -4.41 -9.71
C LEU A 208 -17.81 -3.20 -10.61
N LEU A 209 -17.99 -3.42 -11.92
CA LEU A 209 -18.33 -2.38 -12.89
C LEU A 209 -19.84 -2.40 -13.16
N ASP A 210 -20.42 -1.21 -13.25
CA ASP A 210 -21.74 -1.00 -13.79
C ASP A 210 -21.76 -1.28 -15.31
N GLU A 211 -22.96 -1.31 -15.89
CA GLU A 211 -23.13 -1.61 -17.30
C GLU A 211 -22.48 -0.57 -18.23
N GLU A 212 -22.38 0.68 -17.80
CA GLU A 212 -21.80 1.76 -18.58
C GLU A 212 -20.29 1.60 -18.68
N ASN A 213 -19.61 1.44 -17.55
CA ASN A 213 -18.17 1.20 -17.47
C ASN A 213 -17.79 -0.13 -18.13
N ALA A 214 -18.59 -1.19 -17.98
CA ALA A 214 -18.36 -2.46 -18.65
C ALA A 214 -18.42 -2.33 -20.18
N ARG A 215 -19.41 -1.59 -20.71
CA ARG A 215 -19.53 -1.29 -22.15
C ARG A 215 -18.37 -0.44 -22.65
N SER A 216 -18.04 0.63 -21.92
CA SER A 216 -16.90 1.52 -22.24
C SER A 216 -15.58 0.76 -22.29
N PHE A 217 -15.35 -0.14 -21.32
CA PHE A 217 -14.19 -1.04 -21.32
C PHE A 217 -14.14 -1.91 -22.58
N GLN A 218 -15.24 -2.58 -22.94
CA GLN A 218 -15.28 -3.47 -24.11
C GLN A 218 -15.00 -2.71 -25.41
N MET A 219 -15.62 -1.55 -25.58
CA MET A 219 -15.43 -0.69 -26.75
C MET A 219 -13.98 -0.21 -26.85
N LEU A 220 -13.42 0.29 -25.75
CA LEU A 220 -12.05 0.80 -25.74
C LEU A 220 -11.03 -0.32 -25.97
N HIS A 221 -11.21 -1.46 -25.33
CA HIS A 221 -10.35 -2.63 -25.51
C HIS A 221 -10.37 -3.10 -26.97
N ALA A 222 -11.54 -3.15 -27.63
CA ALA A 222 -11.63 -3.49 -29.05
C ALA A 222 -10.93 -2.45 -29.96
N LYS A 223 -11.03 -1.16 -29.61
CA LYS A 223 -10.41 -0.05 -30.35
C LYS A 223 -8.88 -0.03 -30.24
N LEU A 224 -8.34 -0.41 -29.08
CA LEU A 224 -6.90 -0.38 -28.79
C LEU A 224 -6.22 -1.74 -28.94
N ALA A 225 -6.98 -2.82 -29.09
CA ALA A 225 -6.42 -4.13 -29.38
C ALA A 225 -5.61 -4.09 -30.69
N PRO A 226 -4.40 -4.67 -30.72
CA PRO A 226 -3.66 -4.79 -31.96
C PRO A 226 -4.51 -5.58 -32.99
N PRO A 227 -4.38 -5.31 -34.30
CA PRO A 227 -5.21 -5.91 -35.37
C PRO A 227 -5.19 -7.44 -35.46
N VAL A 228 -4.40 -8.12 -34.62
CA VAL A 228 -4.19 -9.58 -34.66
C VAL A 228 -4.39 -10.18 -33.25
N ALA A 229 -5.60 -10.04 -32.71
CA ALA A 229 -6.06 -10.86 -31.56
C ALA A 229 -7.55 -11.22 -31.67
N CYS A 230 -8.11 -11.19 -32.88
CA CYS A 230 -9.47 -11.65 -33.16
C CYS A 230 -9.51 -13.19 -33.25
N ARG A 231 -9.20 -13.93 -32.16
CA ARG A 231 -9.41 -15.40 -32.13
C ARG A 231 -9.71 -16.06 -30.77
N VAL A 232 -9.88 -15.34 -29.65
CA VAL A 232 -10.06 -16.02 -28.34
C VAL A 232 -11.35 -15.65 -27.58
N VAL A 233 -12.28 -14.89 -28.17
CA VAL A 233 -13.54 -14.54 -27.47
C VAL A 233 -14.71 -15.50 -27.78
N GLU A 234 -14.55 -16.45 -28.71
CA GLU A 234 -15.65 -17.38 -29.05
C GLU A 234 -15.76 -18.62 -28.13
N SER A 235 -14.82 -18.87 -27.22
CA SER A 235 -14.86 -20.09 -26.39
C SER A 235 -15.71 -20.03 -25.12
N TYR A 236 -16.42 -18.93 -24.85
CA TYR A 236 -17.31 -18.80 -23.67
C TYR A 236 -18.82 -18.89 -23.97
N LYS A 237 -19.23 -19.22 -25.21
CA LYS A 237 -20.65 -19.32 -25.57
C LYS A 237 -21.17 -20.73 -25.92
N LEU A 238 -20.38 -21.79 -25.73
CA LEU A 238 -20.85 -23.16 -26.01
C LEU A 238 -20.50 -24.11 -24.86
N SER A 239 -21.19 -23.97 -23.72
CA SER A 239 -21.31 -25.04 -22.72
C SER A 239 -22.46 -24.76 -21.75
N THR A 240 -23.67 -24.56 -22.29
CA THR A 240 -24.92 -24.86 -21.57
C THR A 240 -25.99 -25.14 -22.62
N SER A 241 -26.13 -26.41 -22.97
CA SER A 241 -27.33 -27.00 -23.55
C SER A 241 -27.55 -28.32 -22.84
#